data_AF-A0AAV9ZJY6-F1
#
_entry.id   AF-A0AAV9ZJY6-F1
#
_cell.length_a   1.000
_cell.length_b   1.000
_cell.length_c   1.000
_cell.angle_alpha   90.00
_cell.angle_beta   90.00
_cell.angle_gamma   90.00
#
_symmetry.space_group_name_H-M   'P 1'
#
loop_
_entity.id
_entity.type
_entity.pdbx_description
1 polymer ?
#
loop_
_entity_poly.entity_id
_entity_poly.type
_entity_poly.pdbx_seq_one_letter_code
_entity_poly.pdbx_strand_id
1 'polypeptide(L)'
;LCRFCKSKVESPEHALLECTCVSSLELTNLRDTFRAKLFCNSPKLQNLHQRLTSENFLKAVIYSQPNIALVAKSAYDVLEIFYAVPVIRP
;
A
#
# COMPACT_ATOMS: atom_id res chain seq x y z
N LEU A 1 -9.42 11.83 7.68
CA LEU A 1 -8.34 12.09 6.69
C LEU A 1 -7.15 11.19 7.03
N CYS A 2 -6.45 10.66 6.02
CA CYS A 2 -5.25 9.83 6.13
C CYS A 2 -4.24 10.46 7.09
N ARG A 3 -3.76 9.70 8.08
CA ARG A 3 -2.89 10.26 9.12
C ARG A 3 -1.54 10.71 8.60
N PHE A 4 -1.12 10.19 7.44
CA PHE A 4 0.14 10.52 6.79
C PHE A 4 0.01 11.75 5.88
N CYS A 5 -0.75 11.67 4.80
CA CYS A 5 -0.80 12.75 3.79
C CYS A 5 -1.85 13.82 4.07
N LYS A 6 -2.78 13.59 5.02
CA LYS A 6 -3.91 14.49 5.36
C LYS A 6 -4.82 14.90 4.19
N SER A 7 -4.67 14.31 3.00
CA SER A 7 -5.32 14.76 1.76
C SER A 7 -6.50 13.90 1.28
N LYS A 8 -6.56 12.62 1.66
CA LYS A 8 -7.66 11.69 1.32
C LYS A 8 -8.23 11.03 2.57
N VAL A 9 -9.36 10.33 2.45
CA VAL A 9 -9.86 9.45 3.52
C VAL A 9 -8.85 8.32 3.76
N GLU A 10 -8.68 7.92 5.02
CA GLU A 10 -7.80 6.80 5.39
C GLU A 10 -8.46 5.49 4.98
N SER A 11 -7.83 4.72 4.10
CA SER A 11 -8.27 3.37 3.73
C SER A 11 -7.06 2.48 3.48
N PRO A 12 -7.20 1.14 3.54
CA PRO A 12 -6.12 0.21 3.24
C PRO A 12 -5.54 0.41 1.83
N GLU A 13 -6.39 0.60 0.82
CA GLU A 13 -5.98 0.85 -0.57
C GLU A 13 -5.16 2.13 -0.66
N HIS A 14 -5.62 3.18 0.03
CA HIS A 14 -4.90 4.44 0.07
C HIS A 14 -3.53 4.28 0.73
N ALA A 15 -3.45 3.65 1.91
CA ALA A 15 -2.19 3.46 2.64
C ALA A 15 -1.19 2.61 1.85
N LEU A 16 -1.66 1.51 1.25
CA LEU A 16 -0.81 0.56 0.54
C LEU A 16 -0.39 1.02 -0.85
N LEU A 17 -1.25 1.76 -1.57
CA LEU A 17 -1.04 2.02 -3.00
C LEU A 17 -0.95 3.50 -3.33
N GLU A 18 -1.65 4.39 -2.63
CA GLU A 18 -1.84 5.76 -3.10
C GLU A 18 -1.20 6.84 -2.24
N CYS A 19 -0.83 6.55 -0.99
CA CYS A 19 -0.47 7.59 -0.04
C CYS A 19 0.78 8.35 -0.48
N THR A 20 0.65 9.61 -0.87
CA THR A 20 1.76 10.45 -1.34
C THR A 20 2.44 11.22 -0.20
N CYS A 21 2.44 10.66 1.02
CA CYS A 21 2.98 11.35 2.17
C CYS A 21 4.50 11.56 2.03
N VAL A 22 4.89 12.78 1.65
CA VAL A 22 6.29 13.20 1.51
C VAL A 22 7.01 13.20 2.86
N SER A 23 6.28 13.38 3.97
CA SER A 23 6.85 13.40 5.31
C SER A 23 7.15 12.02 5.90
N SER A 24 6.70 10.92 5.28
CA SER A 24 7.07 9.55 5.66
C SER A 24 7.83 8.86 4.53
N LEU A 25 9.16 9.05 4.53
CA LEU A 25 10.06 8.38 3.61
C LEU A 25 9.96 6.85 3.74
N GLU A 26 9.76 6.35 4.96
CA GLU A 26 9.57 4.92 5.25
C GLU A 26 8.37 4.34 4.52
N LEU A 27 7.20 4.98 4.62
CA LEU A 27 5.97 4.52 3.94
C LEU A 27 6.15 4.51 2.41
N THR A 28 6.84 5.53 1.89
CA THR A 28 7.11 5.65 0.45
C THR A 28 8.04 4.54 -0.04
N ASN A 29 9.16 4.32 0.66
CA ASN A 29 10.11 3.24 0.35
C ASN A 29 9.46 1.86 0.44
N LEU A 30 8.59 1.66 1.42
CA LEU A 30 7.90 0.39 1.61
C LEU A 30 6.96 0.07 0.46
N ARG A 31 6.17 1.06 0.03
CA ARG A 31 5.29 0.92 -1.14
C ARG A 31 6.09 0.65 -2.41
N ASP A 32 7.19 1.36 -2.62
CA ASP A 32 7.99 1.20 -3.84
C ASP A 32 8.67 -0.18 -3.87
N THR A 33 9.15 -0.65 -2.71
CA THR A 33 9.67 -2.01 -2.54
C THR A 33 8.59 -3.06 -2.80
N PHE A 34 7.38 -2.87 -2.25
CA PHE A 34 6.24 -3.74 -2.47
C PHE A 34 5.88 -3.82 -3.96
N ARG A 35 5.77 -2.67 -4.64
CA ARG A 35 5.50 -2.60 -6.08
C ARG A 35 6.58 -3.28 -6.92
N ALA A 36 7.85 -3.03 -6.62
CA ALA A 36 8.97 -3.64 -7.32
C ALA A 36 8.92 -5.17 -7.23
N LYS A 37 8.71 -5.72 -6.02
CA LYS A 37 8.56 -7.17 -5.81
C LYS A 37 7.34 -7.73 -6.51
N LEU A 38 6.22 -7.02 -6.42
CA LEU A 38 4.96 -7.43 -7.04
C LEU A 38 5.07 -7.51 -8.56
N PHE A 39 5.69 -6.51 -9.21
CA PHE A 39 5.86 -6.49 -10.66
C PHE A 39 6.97 -7.43 -11.13
N CYS A 40 7.99 -7.68 -10.31
CA CYS A 40 8.99 -8.71 -10.60
C CYS A 40 8.35 -10.11 -10.60
N ASN A 41 7.53 -10.42 -9.59
CA ASN A 41 6.86 -11.71 -9.48
C ASN A 41 5.72 -11.90 -10.48
N SER A 42 5.09 -10.82 -10.92
CA SER A 42 3.92 -10.87 -11.80
C SER A 42 3.86 -9.63 -12.71
N PRO A 43 4.66 -9.59 -13.80
CA PRO A 43 4.72 -8.43 -14.70
C PRO A 43 3.36 -8.03 -15.29
N LYS A 44 2.44 -9.00 -15.45
CA LYS A 44 1.06 -8.75 -15.93
C LYS A 44 0.28 -7.77 -15.04
N LEU A 45 0.63 -7.68 -13.75
CA LEU A 45 0.00 -6.76 -12.81
C LEU A 45 0.39 -5.30 -13.07
N GLN A 46 1.51 -5.03 -13.73
CA GLN A 46 1.93 -3.66 -14.04
C GLN A 46 0.92 -2.97 -14.97
N ASN A 47 0.45 -3.70 -15.99
CA ASN A 47 -0.59 -3.20 -16.90
C ASN A 47 -1.93 -3.02 -16.19
N LEU A 48 -2.26 -3.90 -15.23
CA LEU A 48 -3.50 -3.80 -14.45
C LEU A 48 -3.47 -2.62 -13.48
N HIS A 49 -2.31 -2.32 -12.88
CA HIS A 49 -2.13 -1.17 -11.98
C HIS A 49 -2.45 0.17 -12.66
N GLN A 50 -2.19 0.30 -13.96
CA GLN A 50 -2.50 1.52 -14.72
C GLN A 50 -3.99 1.63 -15.13
N ARG A 51 -4.70 0.50 -15.18
CA ARG A 51 -6.05 0.41 -15.76
C ARG A 51 -7.15 0.27 -14.71
N LEU A 52 -6.82 -0.26 -13.54
CA LEU A 52 -7.77 -0.53 -12.47
C LEU A 52 -7.72 0.55 -11.39
N THR A 53 -8.84 0.73 -10.69
CA THR A 53 -8.86 1.46 -9.42
C THR A 53 -8.00 0.71 -8.40
N SER A 54 -7.47 1.40 -7.39
CA SER A 54 -6.64 0.79 -6.34
C SER A 54 -7.33 -0.36 -5.63
N GLU A 55 -8.65 -0.28 -5.41
CA GLU A 55 -9.45 -1.35 -4.84
C GLU A 55 -9.49 -2.59 -5.76
N ASN A 56 -9.81 -2.41 -7.04
CA ASN A 56 -9.89 -3.52 -8.00
C ASN A 56 -8.50 -4.11 -8.29
N PHE A 57 -7.47 -3.28 -8.27
CA PHE A 57 -6.09 -3.72 -8.37
C PHE A 57 -5.72 -4.58 -7.15
N LEU A 58 -6.00 -4.12 -5.93
CA LEU A 58 -5.68 -4.87 -4.72
C LEU A 58 -6.41 -6.22 -4.68
N LYS A 59 -7.69 -6.26 -5.10
CA LYS A 59 -8.44 -7.51 -5.31
C LYS A 59 -7.71 -8.44 -6.28
N ALA A 60 -7.30 -7.95 -7.45
CA ALA A 60 -6.58 -8.76 -8.44
C ALA A 60 -5.24 -9.31 -7.91
N VAL A 61 -4.53 -8.52 -7.10
CA VAL A 61 -3.28 -8.96 -6.44
C VAL A 61 -3.57 -10.07 -5.43
N ILE A 62 -4.55 -9.88 -4.55
CA ILE A 62 -4.91 -10.84 -3.49
C ILE A 62 -5.41 -12.17 -4.08
N TYR A 63 -6.22 -12.13 -5.13
CA TYR A 63 -6.73 -13.33 -5.79
C TYR A 63 -5.63 -14.11 -6.53
N SER A 64 -4.49 -13.50 -6.83
CA SER A 64 -3.34 -14.23 -7.32
C SER A 64 -2.58 -14.87 -6.15
N GLN A 65 -2.71 -16.19 -6.00
CA GLN A 65 -2.09 -16.98 -4.91
C GLN A 65 -0.62 -16.66 -4.61
N PRO A 66 0.29 -16.40 -5.57
CA PRO A 66 1.68 -16.12 -5.21
C PRO A 66 1.89 -14.75 -4.53
N ASN A 67 0.94 -13.82 -4.65
CA ASN A 67 1.13 -12.43 -4.20
C ASN A 67 0.40 -12.11 -2.88
N ILE A 68 -0.47 -13.01 -2.38
CA ILE A 68 -1.18 -12.77 -1.11
C ILE A 68 -0.22 -12.63 0.08
N ALA A 69 0.86 -13.42 0.12
CA ALA A 69 1.88 -13.32 1.15
C ALA A 69 2.64 -11.97 1.11
N LEU A 70 2.89 -11.45 -0.10
CA LEU A 70 3.49 -10.13 -0.29
C LEU A 70 2.56 -9.01 0.19
N VAL A 71 1.26 -9.11 -0.08
CA VAL A 71 0.26 -8.15 0.41
C VAL A 71 0.17 -8.20 1.93
N ALA A 72 0.10 -9.40 2.52
CA ALA A 72 0.03 -9.57 3.96
C ALA A 72 1.26 -8.98 4.67
N LYS A 73 2.47 -9.22 4.15
CA LYS A 73 3.69 -8.63 4.69
C LYS A 73 3.69 -7.10 4.57
N SER A 74 3.35 -6.57 3.40
CA SER A 74 3.27 -5.12 3.19
C SER A 74 2.26 -4.47 4.13
N ALA A 75 1.10 -5.09 4.34
CA ALA A 75 0.09 -4.62 5.29
C ALA A 75 0.61 -4.63 6.73
N TYR A 76 1.31 -5.69 7.15
CA TYR A 76 1.95 -5.76 8.46
C TYR A 76 2.95 -4.62 8.66
N ASP A 77 3.86 -4.43 7.70
CA ASP A 77 4.91 -3.42 7.82
C ASP A 77 4.31 -1.99 7.82
N VAL A 78 3.24 -1.73 7.05
CA VAL A 78 2.50 -0.45 7.10
C VAL A 78 1.86 -0.24 8.47
N LEU A 79 1.27 -1.29 9.07
CA LEU A 79 0.67 -1.21 10.39
C LEU A 79 1.70 -0.87 11.48
N GLU A 80 2.92 -1.40 11.40
CA GLU A 80 3.99 -1.04 12.34
C GLU A 80 4.30 0.46 12.30
N ILE A 81 4.46 1.03 11.10
CA ILE A 81 4.64 2.48 10.91
C ILE A 81 3.43 3.25 11.47
N PHE A 82 2.23 2.73 11.24
CA PHE A 82 0.98 3.35 11.66
C PHE A 82 0.80 3.42 13.18
N TYR A 83 1.21 2.37 13.89
CA TYR A 83 1.15 2.28 15.35
C TYR A 83 2.32 2.98 16.03
N ALA A 84 3.44 3.21 15.33
CA ALA A 84 4.54 4.03 15.81
C ALA A 84 4.17 5.53 15.92
N VAL A 85 3.15 5.99 15.19
CA VAL A 85 2.68 7.38 15.27
C VAL A 85 1.74 7.56 16.48
N PRO A 86 2.04 8.49 17.42
CA PRO A 86 1.21 8.71 18.60
C PRO A 86 -0.24 9.06 18.22
N VAL A 87 -1.20 8.32 18.77
CA VAL A 87 -2.62 8.66 18.64
C VAL A 87 -2.92 9.75 19.66
N ILE A 88 -2.94 11.01 19.23
CA ILE A 88 -3.48 12.10 20.06
C ILE A 88 -5.00 11.93 20.08
N ARG A 89 -5.55 11.40 21.17
CA ARG A 89 -6.99 11.48 21.45
C ARG A 89 -7.30 12.86 22.07
N PRO A 90 -8.42 13.48 21.70
CA PRO A 90 -8.87 14.75 22.28
C PRO A 90 -9.16 14.61 23.78
#